data_AF-A0AB34GXC6-F1
#
_entry.id   AF-A0AB34GXC6-F1
#
_cell.length_a   1.000
_cell.length_b   1.000
_cell.length_c   1.000
_cell.angle_alpha   90.00
_cell.angle_beta   90.00
_cell.angle_gamma   90.00
#
_symmetry.space_group_name_H-M   'P 1'
#
loop_
_entity.id
_entity.type
_entity.pdbx_description
1 polymer ?
#
loop_
_entity_poly.entity_id
_entity_poly.type
_entity_poly.pdbx_seq_one_letter_code
_entity_poly.pdbx_strand_id
1 'polypeptide(L)'
;MALREDECCARPAVETRSGGQHPQPPLLSPPLPSAERGGFGCQRRREEERRGLGRAATADFFTDLENAFQGKIDAAYFETSKYLLDVLNKKYSLLDHMQAMRRYLLLGQGDFIRHLMDLLKDCWTGRPGLPAEPGSVALGWSQDAVRATNAQFDSPEALRRLDVRLLEVSPGDTGWDVFSLDYHVDGPIATVFTRECMSHYLRVFNFLWRAKRMEYILTDIRKGHMCNAKLLRNMPEFSGVLHHCHILASEMVHFIHQMQYYITFEVLECSWDELWNKVQQAQDLDHIIAAHEAFLDTVISRCLLDADSRALLNQLRAVFDQIIELQNTQDAIYRAALEELQRRLRFEERRQQREAEGQWGVTAAEEEQENQRVREFQESIPRLCSQLRLLTHFYQGIVQQFLVLLTTSPDESLRFLSFRLDFNEHYRAREPRLRVSLGARGRRSSHT
;
A
#
# COMPACT_ATOMS: atom_id res chain seq x y z
N MET A 1 9.60 19.99 49.75
CA MET A 1 8.37 20.03 50.58
C MET A 1 7.95 18.60 50.87
N ALA A 2 7.46 18.33 52.08
CA ALA A 2 6.96 17.04 52.54
C ALA A 2 5.60 17.26 53.23
N LEU A 3 5.21 16.39 54.19
CA LEU A 3 3.86 16.17 54.77
C LEU A 3 2.96 15.28 53.88
N ARG A 4 2.34 14.18 54.32
CA ARG A 4 2.41 13.39 55.58
C ARG A 4 1.84 14.00 56.89
N GLU A 5 1.07 13.30 57.74
CA GLU A 5 0.45 11.96 57.60
C GLU A 5 -1.06 12.10 57.23
N ASP A 6 -2.14 11.59 57.85
CA ASP A 6 -2.45 10.67 58.97
C ASP A 6 -3.72 9.86 58.54
N GLU A 7 -4.06 8.62 58.90
CA GLU A 7 -3.83 7.70 60.04
C GLU A 7 -4.84 7.75 61.22
N CYS A 8 -5.91 6.95 61.09
CA CYS A 8 -6.49 6.03 62.11
C CYS A 8 -7.58 5.17 61.41
N CYS A 9 -7.70 3.83 61.53
CA CYS A 9 -7.72 2.91 62.68
C CYS A 9 -8.94 3.09 63.61
N ALA A 10 -9.64 2.05 64.09
CA ALA A 10 -9.35 0.61 64.12
C ALA A 10 -10.58 -0.31 63.87
N ARG A 11 -10.42 -1.63 64.06
CA ARG A 11 -11.45 -2.69 63.91
C ARG A 11 -12.09 -3.09 65.29
N PRO A 12 -12.51 -4.35 65.58
CA PRO A 12 -13.93 -4.70 65.71
C PRO A 12 -14.31 -5.30 67.09
N ALA A 13 -15.57 -5.72 67.26
CA ALA A 13 -16.02 -6.52 68.42
C ALA A 13 -16.97 -7.65 67.98
N VAL A 14 -16.94 -8.79 68.70
CA VAL A 14 -17.75 -10.01 68.45
C VAL A 14 -18.09 -10.69 69.78
N GLU A 15 -19.37 -10.78 70.13
CA GLU A 15 -19.97 -11.67 71.15
C GLU A 15 -21.40 -11.98 70.65
N THR A 16 -21.89 -13.19 70.31
CA THR A 16 -21.88 -14.56 70.87
C THR A 16 -23.06 -14.90 71.79
N ARG A 17 -23.88 -15.88 71.34
CA ARG A 17 -24.76 -16.76 72.15
C ARG A 17 -25.96 -16.09 72.87
N SER A 18 -27.03 -16.80 73.27
CA SER A 18 -27.60 -18.10 72.85
C SER A 18 -28.98 -18.30 73.50
N GLY A 19 -29.88 -19.05 72.87
CA GLY A 19 -31.07 -19.60 73.55
C GLY A 19 -32.29 -19.73 72.63
N GLY A 20 -33.04 -20.81 72.79
CA GLY A 20 -34.32 -21.01 72.12
C GLY A 20 -35.12 -22.12 72.81
N GLN A 21 -36.44 -22.13 72.63
CA GLN A 21 -37.33 -23.23 73.00
C GLN A 21 -38.66 -23.15 72.23
N HIS A 22 -39.24 -24.31 71.95
CA HIS A 22 -40.61 -24.45 71.44
C HIS A 22 -41.65 -24.19 72.54
N PRO A 23 -42.90 -23.88 72.16
CA PRO A 23 -43.93 -24.92 72.30
C PRO A 23 -44.80 -25.12 71.03
N GLN A 24 -45.78 -26.03 71.14
CA GLN A 24 -46.73 -26.45 70.09
C GLN A 24 -48.18 -26.00 70.41
N PRO A 25 -49.18 -26.18 69.51
CA PRO A 25 -50.44 -25.43 69.52
C PRO A 25 -51.66 -26.17 70.13
N PRO A 26 -52.81 -25.48 70.28
CA PRO A 26 -54.11 -26.10 70.51
C PRO A 26 -55.08 -26.03 69.31
N LEU A 27 -55.44 -27.21 68.77
CA LEU A 27 -56.79 -27.73 68.48
C LEU A 27 -57.85 -26.92 67.67
N LEU A 28 -58.58 -27.64 66.80
CA LEU A 28 -59.79 -27.21 66.08
C LEU A 28 -61.02 -27.18 67.03
N SER A 29 -62.07 -26.39 66.78
CA SER A 29 -63.24 -26.70 65.91
C SER A 29 -64.47 -25.89 66.40
N PRO A 30 -65.69 -25.94 65.81
CA PRO A 30 -66.14 -26.31 64.46
C PRO A 30 -66.89 -25.13 63.74
N PRO A 31 -67.40 -25.28 62.49
CA PRO A 31 -68.12 -24.21 61.76
C PRO A 31 -69.66 -24.28 61.84
N LEU A 32 -70.32 -23.11 61.76
CA LEU A 32 -71.77 -22.92 61.55
C LEU A 32 -72.03 -21.68 60.64
N PRO A 33 -73.20 -21.53 59.98
CA PRO A 33 -73.15 -21.46 58.52
C PRO A 33 -73.89 -20.27 57.84
N SER A 34 -73.75 -20.26 56.52
CA SER A 34 -74.72 -19.77 55.51
C SER A 34 -74.75 -18.29 55.10
N ALA A 35 -74.78 -18.14 53.77
CA ALA A 35 -75.39 -17.06 52.97
C ALA A 35 -74.66 -15.69 52.82
N GLU A 36 -75.08 -14.99 51.76
CA GLU A 36 -74.90 -13.56 51.49
C GLU A 36 -73.47 -12.97 51.38
N ARG A 37 -72.66 -13.51 50.45
CA ARG A 37 -71.65 -12.67 49.75
C ARG A 37 -71.19 -13.10 48.34
N GLY A 38 -71.95 -13.95 47.65
CA GLY A 38 -71.53 -14.53 46.35
C GLY A 38 -71.47 -13.60 45.14
N GLY A 39 -72.10 -12.41 45.17
CA GLY A 39 -72.23 -11.55 43.98
C GLY A 39 -71.02 -10.66 43.67
N PHE A 40 -70.58 -9.84 44.63
CA PHE A 40 -69.68 -8.71 44.37
C PHE A 40 -68.23 -9.08 44.04
N GLY A 41 -67.73 -10.23 44.51
CA GLY A 41 -66.34 -10.66 44.28
C GLY A 41 -66.06 -10.97 42.80
N CYS A 42 -66.91 -11.76 42.16
CA CYS A 42 -66.77 -12.10 40.74
C CYS A 42 -66.96 -10.88 39.81
N GLN A 43 -67.78 -9.90 40.21
CA GLN A 43 -67.97 -8.67 39.44
C GLN A 43 -66.68 -7.84 39.40
N ARG A 44 -66.09 -7.54 40.57
CA ARG A 44 -64.82 -6.78 40.64
C ARG A 44 -63.67 -7.50 39.96
N ARG A 45 -63.51 -8.81 40.16
CA ARG A 45 -62.43 -9.57 39.50
C ARG A 45 -62.53 -9.51 37.98
N ARG A 46 -63.75 -9.65 37.42
CA ARG A 46 -64.00 -9.50 35.98
C ARG A 46 -63.82 -8.07 35.47
N GLU A 47 -64.07 -7.05 36.29
CA GLU A 47 -63.78 -5.65 35.95
C GLU A 47 -62.28 -5.34 35.99
N GLU A 48 -61.53 -5.91 36.94
CA GLU A 48 -60.07 -5.79 37.02
C GLU A 48 -59.37 -6.57 35.90
N GLU A 49 -59.83 -7.79 35.60
CA GLU A 49 -59.41 -8.56 34.41
C GLU A 49 -59.71 -7.78 33.12
N ARG A 50 -60.93 -7.23 32.95
CA ARG A 50 -61.26 -6.39 31.77
C ARG A 50 -60.45 -5.11 31.69
N ARG A 51 -60.07 -4.49 32.81
CA ARG A 51 -59.16 -3.34 32.85
C ARG A 51 -57.71 -3.73 32.56
N GLY A 52 -57.29 -4.93 32.96
CA GLY A 52 -55.99 -5.53 32.61
C GLY A 52 -55.90 -5.84 31.12
N LEU A 53 -56.87 -6.58 30.57
CA LEU A 53 -56.98 -6.83 29.13
C LEU A 53 -57.14 -5.53 28.32
N GLY A 54 -57.88 -4.54 28.83
CA GLY A 54 -57.99 -3.23 28.20
C GLY A 54 -56.65 -2.49 28.15
N ARG A 55 -55.84 -2.56 29.22
CA ARG A 55 -54.47 -2.00 29.25
C ARG A 55 -53.50 -2.75 28.34
N ALA A 56 -53.57 -4.08 28.32
CA ALA A 56 -52.79 -4.91 27.40
C ALA A 56 -53.14 -4.55 25.95
N ALA A 57 -54.41 -4.66 25.55
CA ALA A 57 -54.85 -4.34 24.20
C ALA A 57 -54.55 -2.88 23.76
N THR A 58 -54.52 -1.91 24.68
CA THR A 58 -54.02 -0.57 24.34
C THR A 58 -52.49 -0.51 24.18
N ALA A 59 -51.73 -1.23 25.01
CA ALA A 59 -50.28 -1.31 24.86
C ALA A 59 -49.89 -2.04 23.56
N ASP A 60 -50.54 -3.18 23.28
CA ASP A 60 -50.41 -3.94 22.04
C ASP A 60 -50.70 -3.04 20.83
N PHE A 61 -51.81 -2.29 20.86
CA PHE A 61 -52.17 -1.32 19.81
C PHE A 61 -51.18 -0.15 19.68
N PHE A 62 -50.58 0.32 20.78
CA PHE A 62 -49.50 1.31 20.72
C PHE A 62 -48.25 0.71 20.07
N THR A 63 -47.85 -0.52 20.42
CA THR A 63 -46.70 -1.17 19.76
C THR A 63 -46.98 -1.50 18.29
N ASP A 64 -48.20 -1.88 17.91
CA ASP A 64 -48.59 -2.06 16.51
C ASP A 64 -48.56 -0.74 15.73
N LEU A 65 -48.98 0.37 16.37
CA LEU A 65 -48.90 1.71 15.78
C LEU A 65 -47.44 2.19 15.66
N GLU A 66 -46.59 1.91 16.64
CA GLU A 66 -45.15 2.19 16.61
C GLU A 66 -44.47 1.38 15.49
N ASN A 67 -44.75 0.08 15.38
CA ASN A 67 -44.26 -0.78 14.30
C ASN A 67 -44.74 -0.31 12.92
N ALA A 68 -46.01 0.08 12.79
CA ALA A 68 -46.58 0.60 11.53
C ALA A 68 -46.09 2.03 11.19
N PHE A 69 -45.67 2.81 12.18
CA PHE A 69 -45.04 4.11 11.99
C PHE A 69 -43.56 3.95 11.60
N GLN A 70 -42.83 3.06 12.26
CA GLN A 70 -41.45 2.70 11.92
C GLN A 70 -41.38 2.18 10.48
N GLY A 71 -42.24 1.23 10.08
CA GLY A 71 -42.28 0.74 8.70
C GLY A 71 -42.62 1.81 7.64
N LYS A 72 -43.22 2.94 8.04
CA LYS A 72 -43.39 4.12 7.16
C LYS A 72 -42.18 5.05 7.16
N ILE A 73 -41.47 5.19 8.29
CA ILE A 73 -40.17 5.87 8.35
C ILE A 73 -39.17 5.13 7.48
N ASP A 74 -39.05 3.81 7.64
CA ASP A 74 -38.14 2.96 6.88
C ASP A 74 -38.44 3.04 5.37
N ALA A 75 -39.71 2.98 4.97
CA ALA A 75 -40.11 3.14 3.57
C ALA A 75 -39.72 4.53 3.00
N ALA A 76 -39.94 5.61 3.76
CA ALA A 76 -39.55 6.95 3.35
C ALA A 76 -38.03 7.14 3.31
N TYR A 77 -37.29 6.50 4.23
CA TYR A 77 -35.84 6.44 4.24
C TYR A 77 -35.32 5.75 2.98
N PHE A 78 -35.76 4.52 2.68
CA PHE A 78 -35.34 3.82 1.46
C PHE A 78 -35.70 4.56 0.16
N GLU A 79 -36.86 5.24 0.10
CA GLU A 79 -37.21 6.05 -1.07
C GLU A 79 -36.30 7.30 -1.22
N THR A 80 -36.01 8.00 -0.12
CA THR A 80 -35.15 9.20 -0.14
C THR A 80 -33.67 8.88 -0.32
N SER A 81 -33.14 7.84 0.32
CA SER A 81 -31.79 7.29 0.08
C SER A 81 -31.61 6.87 -1.38
N LYS A 82 -32.56 6.10 -1.93
CA LYS A 82 -32.52 5.70 -3.33
C LYS A 82 -32.54 6.90 -4.27
N TYR A 83 -33.40 7.89 -4.02
CA TYR A 83 -33.43 9.12 -4.81
C TYR A 83 -32.11 9.90 -4.73
N LEU A 84 -31.49 10.00 -3.54
CA LEU A 84 -30.19 10.64 -3.35
C LEU A 84 -29.07 9.93 -4.14
N LEU A 85 -29.00 8.60 -4.07
CA LEU A 85 -28.05 7.81 -4.86
C LEU A 85 -28.29 7.95 -6.38
N ASP A 86 -29.56 7.96 -6.80
CA ASP A 86 -29.93 8.19 -8.21
C ASP A 86 -29.46 9.59 -8.69
N VAL A 87 -29.60 10.62 -7.84
CA VAL A 87 -29.13 11.98 -8.12
C VAL A 87 -27.61 12.08 -8.15
N LEU A 88 -26.90 11.47 -7.20
CA LEU A 88 -25.43 11.46 -7.16
C LEU A 88 -24.83 10.71 -8.36
N ASN A 89 -25.39 9.57 -8.73
CA ASN A 89 -24.91 8.79 -9.87
C ASN A 89 -25.27 9.44 -11.22
N LYS A 90 -26.45 10.07 -11.37
CA LYS A 90 -26.92 10.61 -12.67
C LYS A 90 -26.57 12.08 -12.92
N LYS A 91 -26.32 12.89 -11.88
CA LYS A 91 -25.95 14.32 -12.03
C LYS A 91 -24.51 14.63 -11.65
N TYR A 92 -23.87 13.78 -10.85
CA TYR A 92 -22.53 14.01 -10.31
C TYR A 92 -21.58 12.84 -10.52
N SER A 93 -21.94 11.87 -11.38
CA SER A 93 -21.07 10.79 -11.87
C SER A 93 -20.20 10.11 -10.80
N LEU A 94 -20.75 9.89 -9.59
CA LEU A 94 -19.99 9.42 -8.42
C LEU A 94 -19.17 8.14 -8.73
N LEU A 95 -19.75 7.18 -9.43
CA LEU A 95 -19.09 5.94 -9.85
C LEU A 95 -17.92 6.18 -10.82
N ASP A 96 -18.04 7.15 -11.73
CA ASP A 96 -16.97 7.52 -12.67
C ASP A 96 -15.82 8.19 -11.92
N HIS A 97 -16.11 9.01 -10.90
CA HIS A 97 -15.10 9.59 -10.02
C HIS A 97 -14.38 8.53 -9.18
N MET A 98 -15.09 7.51 -8.66
CA MET A 98 -14.46 6.36 -8.00
C MET A 98 -13.52 5.62 -8.97
N GLN A 99 -13.95 5.37 -10.22
CA GLN A 99 -13.09 4.76 -11.23
C GLN A 99 -11.88 5.64 -11.59
N ALA A 100 -12.05 6.96 -11.69
CA ALA A 100 -10.96 7.89 -11.94
C ALA A 100 -9.90 7.83 -10.83
N MET A 101 -10.30 7.78 -9.55
CA MET A 101 -9.35 7.59 -8.45
C MET A 101 -8.58 6.26 -8.58
N ARG A 102 -9.21 5.16 -9.02
CA ARG A 102 -8.48 3.91 -9.34
C ARG A 102 -7.51 4.07 -10.51
N ARG A 103 -7.93 4.72 -11.60
CA ARG A 103 -7.10 4.92 -12.81
C ARG A 103 -5.85 5.75 -12.50
N TYR A 104 -6.00 6.87 -11.79
CA TYR A 104 -4.94 7.86 -11.58
C TYR A 104 -4.24 7.75 -10.22
N LEU A 105 -4.97 7.71 -9.09
CA LEU A 105 -4.38 7.70 -7.74
C LEU A 105 -3.90 6.30 -7.28
N LEU A 106 -4.50 5.23 -7.81
CA LEU A 106 -4.03 3.84 -7.60
C LEU A 106 -3.22 3.30 -8.79
N LEU A 107 -2.86 4.17 -9.75
CA LEU A 107 -2.00 3.89 -10.90
C LEU A 107 -2.52 2.77 -11.83
N GLY A 108 -3.84 2.50 -11.82
CA GLY A 108 -4.44 1.47 -12.67
C GLY A 108 -4.31 1.74 -14.17
N GLN A 109 -4.18 3.00 -14.59
CA GLN A 109 -4.00 3.38 -16.00
C GLN A 109 -2.51 3.48 -16.36
N GLY A 110 -1.89 2.33 -16.60
CA GLY A 110 -0.45 2.19 -16.79
C GLY A 110 0.15 2.89 -18.01
N ASP A 111 -0.63 3.18 -19.06
CA ASP A 111 -0.15 3.91 -20.24
C ASP A 111 0.08 5.40 -19.92
N PHE A 112 -0.92 6.06 -19.31
CA PHE A 112 -0.82 7.41 -18.77
C PHE A 112 0.36 7.55 -17.81
N ILE A 113 0.42 6.71 -16.78
CA ILE A 113 1.46 6.78 -15.74
C ILE A 113 2.86 6.55 -16.32
N ARG A 114 3.01 5.66 -17.31
CA ARG A 114 4.29 5.42 -17.98
C ARG A 114 4.74 6.62 -18.80
N HIS A 115 3.87 7.18 -19.64
CA HIS A 115 4.23 8.32 -20.47
C HIS A 115 4.53 9.57 -19.63
N LEU A 116 3.78 9.77 -18.54
CA LEU A 116 4.04 10.80 -17.54
C LEU A 116 5.43 10.66 -16.91
N MET A 117 5.87 9.44 -16.57
CA MET A 117 7.25 9.19 -16.09
C MET A 117 8.32 9.49 -17.15
N ASP A 118 8.08 9.18 -18.43
CA ASP A 118 9.00 9.54 -19.52
C ASP A 118 9.13 11.07 -19.67
N LEU A 119 8.01 11.82 -19.69
CA LEU A 119 8.01 13.30 -19.75
C LEU A 119 8.71 13.94 -18.55
N LEU A 120 8.48 13.40 -17.33
CA LEU A 120 9.15 13.86 -16.13
C LEU A 120 10.67 13.61 -16.20
N LYS A 121 11.11 12.42 -16.64
CA LYS A 121 12.54 12.10 -16.76
C LYS A 121 13.26 13.09 -17.68
N ASP A 122 12.69 13.38 -18.84
CA ASP A 122 13.29 14.30 -19.81
C ASP A 122 13.37 15.73 -19.26
N CYS A 123 12.38 16.18 -18.46
CA CYS A 123 12.47 17.47 -17.79
C CYS A 123 13.53 17.50 -16.68
N TRP A 124 13.57 16.50 -15.79
CA TRP A 124 14.51 16.46 -14.66
C TRP A 124 15.96 16.24 -15.10
N THR A 125 16.19 15.63 -16.27
CA THR A 125 17.54 15.43 -16.83
C THR A 125 17.96 16.54 -17.81
N GLY A 126 17.01 17.22 -18.46
CA GLY A 126 17.28 18.15 -19.55
C GLY A 126 17.65 19.58 -19.15
N ARG A 127 17.43 20.02 -17.89
CA ARG A 127 17.67 21.42 -17.47
C ARG A 127 18.28 21.54 -16.05
N PRO A 128 19.52 22.05 -15.90
CA PRO A 128 20.05 22.46 -14.60
C PRO A 128 19.42 23.80 -14.17
N GLY A 129 18.23 23.71 -13.59
CA GLY A 129 17.45 24.85 -13.11
C GLY A 129 15.96 24.56 -13.21
N LEU A 130 15.27 24.46 -12.07
CA LEU A 130 13.82 24.37 -12.04
C LEU A 130 13.22 25.63 -12.72
N PRO A 131 12.20 25.48 -13.58
CA PRO A 131 11.38 26.62 -13.98
C PRO A 131 10.75 27.28 -12.74
N ALA A 132 10.68 28.61 -12.73
CA ALA A 132 9.82 29.32 -11.78
C ALA A 132 8.35 28.89 -12.00
N GLU A 133 7.56 28.87 -10.91
CA GLU A 133 6.19 28.32 -10.88
C GLU A 133 6.07 26.86 -11.36
N PRO A 134 6.75 25.90 -10.70
CA PRO A 134 6.82 24.51 -11.14
C PRO A 134 5.44 23.80 -11.17
N GLY A 135 4.45 24.27 -10.41
CA GLY A 135 3.09 23.72 -10.44
C GLY A 135 2.39 23.93 -11.79
N SER A 136 2.50 25.12 -12.39
CA SER A 136 1.84 25.40 -13.69
C SER A 136 2.49 24.67 -14.86
N VAL A 137 3.78 24.33 -14.76
CA VAL A 137 4.47 23.53 -15.77
C VAL A 137 4.10 22.04 -15.61
N ALA A 138 4.00 21.56 -14.37
CA ALA A 138 3.67 20.17 -14.09
C ALA A 138 2.22 19.80 -14.48
N LEU A 139 1.27 20.73 -14.33
CA LEU A 139 -0.08 20.59 -14.88
C LEU A 139 -0.07 20.43 -16.42
N GLY A 140 0.86 21.11 -17.10
CA GLY A 140 1.08 20.96 -18.54
C GLY A 140 1.47 19.52 -18.93
N TRP A 141 2.43 18.92 -18.22
CA TRP A 141 2.84 17.52 -18.46
C TRP A 141 1.70 16.52 -18.23
N SER A 142 0.84 16.77 -17.23
CA SER A 142 -0.37 15.96 -17.02
C SER A 142 -1.32 16.06 -18.23
N GLN A 143 -1.61 17.27 -18.72
CA GLN A 143 -2.48 17.47 -19.88
C GLN A 143 -1.91 16.86 -21.17
N ASP A 144 -0.60 16.96 -21.40
CA ASP A 144 0.04 16.36 -22.57
C ASP A 144 0.09 14.82 -22.45
N ALA A 145 0.34 14.26 -21.26
CA ALA A 145 0.23 12.83 -21.01
C ALA A 145 -1.21 12.30 -21.22
N VAL A 146 -2.24 13.05 -20.82
CA VAL A 146 -3.65 12.71 -21.11
C VAL A 146 -3.90 12.68 -22.62
N ARG A 147 -3.48 13.71 -23.37
CA ARG A 147 -3.68 13.82 -24.83
C ARG A 147 -2.98 12.71 -25.63
N ALA A 148 -1.81 12.27 -25.18
CA ALA A 148 -0.99 11.28 -25.88
C ALA A 148 -1.33 9.82 -25.51
N THR A 149 -2.25 9.57 -24.57
CA THR A 149 -2.62 8.23 -24.10
C THR A 149 -4.13 7.98 -24.19
N ASN A 150 -4.59 6.79 -23.78
CA ASN A 150 -6.02 6.48 -23.84
C ASN A 150 -6.86 7.24 -22.79
N ALA A 151 -6.20 7.92 -21.84
CA ALA A 151 -6.84 8.81 -20.86
C ALA A 151 -7.66 9.93 -21.51
N GLN A 152 -7.39 10.31 -22.77
CA GLN A 152 -8.19 11.29 -23.51
C GLN A 152 -9.67 10.90 -23.70
N PHE A 153 -10.01 9.61 -23.52
CA PHE A 153 -11.39 9.10 -23.64
C PHE A 153 -12.14 9.02 -22.30
N ASP A 154 -11.51 9.41 -21.19
CA ASP A 154 -12.15 9.50 -19.88
C ASP A 154 -13.11 10.70 -19.78
N SER A 155 -13.97 10.71 -18.75
CA SER A 155 -14.95 11.78 -18.60
C SER A 155 -14.24 13.14 -18.39
N PRO A 156 -14.65 14.21 -19.11
CA PRO A 156 -13.97 15.50 -19.05
C PRO A 156 -14.07 16.14 -17.66
N GLU A 157 -15.05 15.75 -16.85
CA GLU A 157 -15.19 16.18 -15.46
C GLU A 157 -14.21 15.47 -14.53
N ALA A 158 -13.79 14.23 -14.81
CA ALA A 158 -12.72 13.59 -14.07
C ALA A 158 -11.35 14.19 -14.44
N LEU A 159 -11.10 14.43 -15.73
CA LEU A 159 -9.84 15.03 -16.21
C LEU A 159 -9.64 16.47 -15.72
N ARG A 160 -10.71 17.26 -15.60
CA ARG A 160 -10.68 18.63 -15.01
C ARG A 160 -10.36 18.66 -13.52
N ARG A 161 -10.43 17.53 -12.83
CA ARG A 161 -10.16 17.39 -11.38
C ARG A 161 -8.77 16.82 -11.09
N LEU A 162 -8.05 16.35 -12.11
CA LEU A 162 -6.72 15.76 -11.96
C LEU A 162 -5.64 16.85 -12.01
N ASP A 163 -5.29 17.36 -10.83
CA ASP A 163 -4.23 18.35 -10.66
C ASP A 163 -2.88 17.69 -10.31
N VAL A 164 -1.79 18.41 -10.56
CA VAL A 164 -0.46 18.02 -10.10
C VAL A 164 -0.07 18.88 -8.91
N ARG A 165 0.26 18.22 -7.80
CA ARG A 165 0.66 18.86 -6.55
C ARG A 165 2.12 18.55 -6.25
N LEU A 166 2.87 19.60 -5.95
CA LEU A 166 4.23 19.49 -5.46
C LEU A 166 4.20 19.57 -3.93
N LEU A 167 4.89 18.63 -3.28
CA LEU A 167 5.00 18.56 -1.82
C LEU A 167 6.10 19.50 -1.31
N GLU A 168 6.15 19.72 0.00
CA GLU A 168 7.21 20.52 0.62
C GLU A 168 8.55 19.77 0.54
N VAL A 169 9.59 20.45 0.07
CA VAL A 169 10.89 19.85 -0.25
C VAL A 169 11.77 19.74 0.99
N SER A 170 12.12 18.52 1.40
CA SER A 170 13.11 18.27 2.46
C SER A 170 14.54 18.34 1.89
N PRO A 171 15.54 18.75 2.69
CA PRO A 171 16.93 18.83 2.23
C PRO A 171 17.51 17.43 1.95
N GLY A 172 17.44 17.02 0.68
CA GLY A 172 17.83 15.69 0.20
C GLY A 172 16.86 15.10 -0.82
N ASP A 173 15.63 15.61 -0.90
CA ASP A 173 14.61 15.11 -1.83
C ASP A 173 14.98 15.37 -3.30
N THR A 174 14.71 14.38 -4.15
CA THR A 174 14.80 14.56 -5.60
C THR A 174 13.44 14.99 -6.17
N GLY A 175 13.39 15.60 -7.35
CA GLY A 175 12.12 16.06 -7.97
C GLY A 175 11.05 14.96 -8.12
N TRP A 176 11.47 13.70 -8.18
CA TRP A 176 10.61 12.51 -8.17
C TRP A 176 9.88 12.27 -6.85
N ASP A 177 10.44 12.71 -5.73
CA ASP A 177 9.91 12.55 -4.37
C ASP A 177 8.97 13.69 -3.96
N VAL A 178 9.10 14.83 -4.65
CA VAL A 178 8.29 16.04 -4.52
C VAL A 178 7.00 15.95 -5.35
N PHE A 179 7.02 15.17 -6.45
CA PHE A 179 5.89 15.01 -7.36
C PHE A 179 4.75 14.17 -6.76
N SER A 180 3.52 14.73 -6.77
CA SER A 180 2.29 13.99 -6.51
C SER A 180 1.20 14.34 -7.51
N LEU A 181 0.33 13.39 -7.82
CA LEU A 181 -1.01 13.70 -8.32
C LEU A 181 -1.92 14.05 -7.12
N ASP A 182 -2.89 14.92 -7.35
CA ASP A 182 -3.98 15.22 -6.40
C ASP A 182 -5.31 15.22 -7.18
N TYR A 183 -6.43 15.02 -6.49
CA TYR A 183 -7.74 14.92 -7.15
C TYR A 183 -8.75 15.86 -6.51
N HIS A 184 -9.09 16.94 -7.21
CA HIS A 184 -9.89 18.01 -6.66
C HIS A 184 -11.37 17.63 -6.59
N VAL A 185 -11.81 17.17 -5.42
CA VAL A 185 -13.22 16.91 -5.12
C VAL A 185 -13.86 18.18 -4.57
N ASP A 186 -14.95 18.63 -5.20
CA ASP A 186 -15.76 19.76 -4.77
C ASP A 186 -17.26 19.41 -4.75
N GLY A 187 -18.08 20.38 -4.34
CA GLY A 187 -19.53 20.25 -4.34
C GLY A 187 -20.04 19.06 -3.49
N PRO A 188 -21.12 18.37 -3.90
CA PRO A 188 -21.71 17.30 -3.11
C PRO A 188 -20.90 16.00 -3.13
N ILE A 189 -19.90 15.86 -4.01
CA ILE A 189 -19.07 14.64 -4.09
C ILE A 189 -18.11 14.58 -2.87
N ALA A 190 -17.76 15.74 -2.32
CA ALA A 190 -16.91 15.88 -1.13
C ALA A 190 -17.58 15.38 0.18
N THR A 191 -18.85 14.98 0.16
CA THR A 191 -19.47 14.26 1.29
C THR A 191 -19.06 12.79 1.35
N VAL A 192 -18.68 12.19 0.21
CA VAL A 192 -18.19 10.81 0.13
C VAL A 192 -16.66 10.79 0.23
N PHE A 193 -15.98 11.64 -0.53
CA PHE A 193 -14.51 11.72 -0.49
C PHE A 193 -14.08 12.77 0.54
N THR A 194 -14.11 12.35 1.80
CA THR A 194 -13.67 13.18 2.94
C THR A 194 -12.20 13.58 2.80
N ARG A 195 -11.79 14.64 3.52
CA ARG A 195 -10.38 15.07 3.57
C ARG A 195 -9.45 13.98 4.12
N GLU A 196 -9.98 13.11 4.98
CA GLU A 196 -9.25 12.00 5.59
C GLU A 196 -9.03 10.90 4.54
N CYS A 197 -10.07 10.50 3.80
CA CYS A 197 -9.96 9.60 2.65
C CYS A 197 -8.98 10.11 1.58
N MET A 198 -8.98 11.42 1.27
CA MET A 198 -8.01 12.01 0.35
C MET A 198 -6.57 11.98 0.90
N SER A 199 -6.36 12.16 2.21
CA SER A 199 -5.04 11.99 2.83
C SER A 199 -4.56 10.52 2.78
N HIS A 200 -5.48 9.57 2.87
CA HIS A 200 -5.23 8.14 2.75
C HIS A 200 -4.83 7.76 1.31
N TYR A 201 -5.56 8.25 0.31
CA TYR A 201 -5.15 8.13 -1.10
C TYR A 201 -3.77 8.77 -1.36
N LEU A 202 -3.49 9.95 -0.83
CA LEU A 202 -2.19 10.62 -1.02
C LEU A 202 -1.02 9.80 -0.45
N ARG A 203 -1.21 9.15 0.71
CA ARG A 203 -0.24 8.21 1.31
C ARG A 203 -0.01 6.98 0.44
N VAL A 204 -1.09 6.39 -0.08
CA VAL A 204 -1.02 5.22 -0.98
C VAL A 204 -0.34 5.59 -2.31
N PHE A 205 -0.74 6.69 -2.96
CA PHE A 205 -0.10 7.19 -4.19
C PHE A 205 1.40 7.38 -3.99
N ASN A 206 1.83 8.04 -2.91
CA ASN A 206 3.24 8.30 -2.61
C ASN A 206 4.10 7.03 -2.45
N PHE A 207 3.48 5.91 -2.08
CA PHE A 207 4.11 4.60 -2.01
C PHE A 207 4.14 3.91 -3.37
N LEU A 208 2.99 3.83 -4.05
CA LEU A 208 2.86 3.22 -5.39
C LEU A 208 3.76 3.91 -6.41
N TRP A 209 3.84 5.24 -6.38
CA TRP A 209 4.70 6.07 -7.22
C TRP A 209 6.19 5.73 -7.02
N ARG A 210 6.66 5.62 -5.76
CA ARG A 210 8.04 5.21 -5.47
C ARG A 210 8.31 3.77 -5.91
N ALA A 211 7.35 2.86 -5.73
CA ALA A 211 7.47 1.48 -6.21
C ALA A 211 7.52 1.38 -7.75
N LYS A 212 6.76 2.22 -8.47
CA LYS A 212 6.82 2.32 -9.95
C LYS A 212 8.08 3.03 -10.45
N ARG A 213 8.59 4.03 -9.74
CA ARG A 213 9.91 4.64 -10.01
C ARG A 213 11.03 3.58 -10.01
N MET A 214 11.00 2.62 -9.09
CA MET A 214 11.99 1.52 -9.08
C MET A 214 11.84 0.57 -10.28
N GLU A 215 10.61 0.19 -10.64
CA GLU A 215 10.31 -0.60 -11.85
C GLU A 215 10.81 0.11 -13.12
N TYR A 216 10.61 1.43 -13.19
CA TYR A 216 11.05 2.29 -14.29
C TYR A 216 12.58 2.40 -14.38
N ILE A 217 13.27 2.67 -13.27
CA ILE A 217 14.74 2.71 -13.18
C ILE A 217 15.36 1.38 -13.61
N LEU A 218 14.86 0.25 -13.08
CA LEU A 218 15.35 -1.09 -13.43
C LEU A 218 15.08 -1.44 -14.90
N THR A 219 13.96 -0.96 -15.47
CA THR A 219 13.68 -1.07 -16.90
C THR A 219 14.71 -0.30 -17.74
N ASP A 220 15.09 0.90 -17.31
CA ASP A 220 16.06 1.74 -18.03
C ASP A 220 17.49 1.19 -17.94
N ILE A 221 17.89 0.75 -16.74
CA ILE A 221 19.10 -0.05 -16.51
C ILE A 221 19.17 -1.24 -17.48
N ARG A 222 18.07 -2.00 -17.60
CA ARG A 222 17.99 -3.17 -18.49
C ARG A 222 18.08 -2.80 -19.98
N LYS A 223 17.59 -1.62 -20.41
CA LYS A 223 17.85 -1.10 -21.77
C LYS A 223 19.33 -0.79 -21.96
N GLY A 224 19.92 -0.01 -21.03
CA GLY A 224 21.33 0.38 -21.06
C GLY A 224 22.26 -0.83 -21.11
N HIS A 225 21.97 -1.87 -20.32
CA HIS A 225 22.63 -3.17 -20.34
C HIS A 225 22.67 -3.80 -21.75
N MET A 226 21.55 -3.81 -22.47
CA MET A 226 21.45 -4.41 -23.81
C MET A 226 22.13 -3.59 -24.91
N CYS A 227 22.26 -2.27 -24.73
CA CYS A 227 23.03 -1.41 -25.62
C CYS A 227 24.54 -1.52 -25.32
N ASN A 228 24.94 -1.37 -24.06
CA ASN A 228 26.34 -1.34 -23.64
C ASN A 228 27.03 -2.71 -23.87
N ALA A 229 26.32 -3.84 -23.70
CA ALA A 229 26.86 -5.16 -24.03
C ALA A 229 27.17 -5.35 -25.54
N LYS A 230 26.55 -4.57 -26.44
CA LYS A 230 26.89 -4.58 -27.87
C LYS A 230 28.10 -3.68 -28.16
N LEU A 231 28.14 -2.49 -27.57
CA LEU A 231 29.21 -1.51 -27.77
C LEU A 231 30.54 -1.98 -27.17
N LEU A 232 30.51 -2.47 -25.93
CA LEU A 232 31.69 -2.89 -25.17
C LEU A 232 32.20 -4.29 -25.56
N ARG A 233 31.63 -4.91 -26.60
CA ARG A 233 32.01 -6.25 -27.10
C ARG A 233 33.50 -6.36 -27.46
N ASN A 234 34.12 -5.26 -27.88
CA ASN A 234 35.54 -5.21 -28.25
C ASN A 234 36.49 -5.20 -27.04
N MET A 235 35.98 -5.12 -25.80
CA MET A 235 36.77 -5.14 -24.56
C MET A 235 36.42 -6.38 -23.71
N PRO A 236 36.95 -7.58 -24.04
CA PRO A 236 36.61 -8.83 -23.36
C PRO A 236 36.94 -8.82 -21.87
N GLU A 237 37.96 -8.06 -21.47
CA GLU A 237 38.36 -7.72 -20.10
C GLU A 237 37.15 -7.30 -19.24
N PHE A 238 36.24 -6.51 -19.81
CA PHE A 238 35.11 -5.89 -19.12
C PHE A 238 33.90 -6.83 -19.00
N SER A 239 33.91 -7.99 -19.69
CA SER A 239 32.81 -8.97 -19.68
C SER A 239 32.45 -9.43 -18.26
N GLY A 240 33.44 -9.57 -17.37
CA GLY A 240 33.21 -9.89 -15.97
C GLY A 240 32.40 -8.82 -15.21
N VAL A 241 32.63 -7.54 -15.49
CA VAL A 241 31.88 -6.41 -14.91
C VAL A 241 30.43 -6.44 -15.40
N LEU A 242 30.25 -6.58 -16.72
CA LEU A 242 28.92 -6.70 -17.34
C LEU A 242 28.09 -7.83 -16.72
N HIS A 243 28.70 -9.00 -16.55
CA HIS A 243 28.02 -10.17 -15.98
C HIS A 243 27.54 -9.94 -14.54
N HIS A 244 28.37 -9.33 -13.68
CA HIS A 244 27.96 -8.98 -12.32
C HIS A 244 26.83 -7.92 -12.30
N CYS A 245 26.91 -6.90 -13.17
CA CYS A 245 25.84 -5.91 -13.34
C CYS A 245 24.52 -6.57 -13.76
N HIS A 246 24.55 -7.47 -14.76
CA HIS A 246 23.36 -8.17 -15.25
C HIS A 246 22.72 -9.07 -14.18
N ILE A 247 23.53 -9.79 -13.37
CA ILE A 247 23.02 -10.64 -12.29
C ILE A 247 22.31 -9.79 -11.23
N LEU A 248 22.98 -8.79 -10.67
CA LEU A 248 22.42 -7.97 -9.59
C LEU A 248 21.16 -7.20 -10.03
N ALA A 249 21.16 -6.65 -11.25
CA ALA A 249 19.97 -6.03 -11.81
C ALA A 249 18.83 -7.04 -12.04
N SER A 250 19.12 -8.28 -12.45
CA SER A 250 18.10 -9.33 -12.59
C SER A 250 17.51 -9.76 -11.25
N GLU A 251 18.33 -9.79 -10.19
CA GLU A 251 17.93 -10.10 -8.81
C GLU A 251 16.97 -9.02 -8.27
N MET A 252 17.28 -7.74 -8.50
CA MET A 252 16.42 -6.60 -8.17
C MET A 252 15.13 -6.54 -9.01
N VAL A 253 15.22 -6.82 -10.32
CA VAL A 253 14.06 -6.91 -11.23
C VAL A 253 13.09 -7.99 -10.76
N HIS A 254 13.59 -9.17 -10.36
CA HIS A 254 12.74 -10.23 -9.84
C HIS A 254 12.00 -9.79 -8.56
N PHE A 255 12.73 -9.21 -7.59
CA PHE A 255 12.13 -8.72 -6.34
C PHE A 255 11.05 -7.66 -6.59
N ILE A 256 11.36 -6.62 -7.37
CA ILE A 256 10.41 -5.54 -7.66
C ILE A 256 9.20 -6.07 -8.44
N HIS A 257 9.37 -6.99 -9.40
CA HIS A 257 8.23 -7.61 -10.07
C HIS A 257 7.33 -8.39 -9.09
N GLN A 258 7.87 -9.23 -8.21
CA GLN A 258 7.05 -9.97 -7.23
C GLN A 258 6.31 -9.03 -6.25
N MET A 259 6.97 -7.96 -5.80
CA MET A 259 6.32 -6.91 -4.98
C MET A 259 5.22 -6.19 -5.75
N GLN A 260 5.44 -5.85 -7.03
CA GLN A 260 4.43 -5.22 -7.89
C GLN A 260 3.23 -6.14 -8.14
N TYR A 261 3.45 -7.45 -8.33
CA TYR A 261 2.36 -8.43 -8.46
C TYR A 261 1.53 -8.54 -7.17
N TYR A 262 2.19 -8.57 -5.99
CA TYR A 262 1.48 -8.54 -4.71
C TYR A 262 0.61 -7.30 -4.55
N ILE A 263 1.21 -6.11 -4.67
CA ILE A 263 0.52 -4.83 -4.47
C ILE A 263 -0.62 -4.65 -5.48
N THR A 264 -0.37 -4.95 -6.77
CA THR A 264 -1.39 -4.73 -7.80
C THR A 264 -2.51 -5.78 -7.70
N PHE A 265 -2.17 -7.07 -7.74
CA PHE A 265 -3.17 -8.13 -7.95
C PHE A 265 -3.80 -8.64 -6.66
N GLU A 266 -3.04 -8.82 -5.59
CA GLU A 266 -3.56 -9.37 -4.32
C GLU A 266 -4.07 -8.30 -3.35
N VAL A 267 -3.60 -7.05 -3.48
CA VAL A 267 -4.09 -5.93 -2.68
C VAL A 267 -5.10 -5.08 -3.47
N LEU A 268 -4.67 -4.39 -4.52
CA LEU A 268 -5.51 -3.38 -5.17
C LEU A 268 -6.71 -3.97 -5.95
N GLU A 269 -6.50 -4.99 -6.79
CA GLU A 269 -7.61 -5.61 -7.54
C GLU A 269 -8.61 -6.30 -6.61
N CYS A 270 -8.16 -7.17 -5.70
CA CYS A 270 -9.06 -7.89 -4.79
C CYS A 270 -9.88 -6.96 -3.87
N SER A 271 -9.26 -5.92 -3.30
CA SER A 271 -9.99 -4.96 -2.46
C SER A 271 -10.91 -4.05 -3.29
N TRP A 272 -10.53 -3.71 -4.52
CA TRP A 272 -11.41 -2.95 -5.42
C TRP A 272 -12.65 -3.76 -5.79
N ASP A 273 -12.52 -5.03 -6.15
CA ASP A 273 -13.68 -5.86 -6.50
C ASP A 273 -14.61 -6.04 -5.31
N GLU A 274 -14.08 -6.16 -4.08
CA GLU A 274 -14.90 -6.14 -2.87
C GLU A 274 -15.64 -4.80 -2.68
N LEU A 275 -14.96 -3.66 -2.84
CA LEU A 275 -15.56 -2.32 -2.80
C LEU A 275 -16.66 -2.17 -3.86
N TRP A 276 -16.37 -2.51 -5.11
CA TRP A 276 -17.26 -2.29 -6.25
C TRP A 276 -18.53 -3.12 -6.13
N ASN A 277 -18.42 -4.38 -5.69
CA ASN A 277 -19.58 -5.22 -5.40
C ASN A 277 -20.43 -4.66 -4.25
N LYS A 278 -19.82 -4.14 -3.17
CA LYS A 278 -20.56 -3.49 -2.07
C LYS A 278 -21.26 -2.21 -2.54
N VAL A 279 -20.60 -1.36 -3.31
CA VAL A 279 -21.17 -0.11 -3.84
C VAL A 279 -22.32 -0.37 -4.82
N GLN A 280 -22.26 -1.42 -5.64
CA GLN A 280 -23.38 -1.83 -6.50
C GLN A 280 -24.58 -2.39 -5.73
N GLN A 281 -24.39 -2.85 -4.48
CA GLN A 281 -25.43 -3.42 -3.62
C GLN A 281 -25.91 -2.45 -2.53
N ALA A 282 -25.26 -1.30 -2.37
CA ALA A 282 -25.58 -0.30 -1.36
C ALA A 282 -26.94 0.35 -1.62
N GLN A 283 -27.73 0.48 -0.55
CA GLN A 283 -29.07 1.09 -0.60
C GLN A 283 -29.07 2.55 -0.15
N ASP A 284 -28.02 2.97 0.58
CA ASP A 284 -27.86 4.31 1.17
C ASP A 284 -26.45 4.85 0.93
N LEU A 285 -26.29 6.17 1.14
CA LEU A 285 -24.99 6.84 0.99
C LEU A 285 -23.98 6.39 2.07
N ASP A 286 -24.43 6.21 3.30
CA ASP A 286 -23.57 5.81 4.43
C ASP A 286 -22.98 4.41 4.23
N HIS A 287 -23.73 3.51 3.57
CA HIS A 287 -23.23 2.20 3.15
C HIS A 287 -22.09 2.29 2.10
N ILE A 288 -22.10 3.32 1.24
CA ILE A 288 -21.00 3.59 0.29
C ILE A 288 -19.78 4.15 1.02
N ILE A 289 -19.98 5.09 1.95
CA ILE A 289 -18.90 5.72 2.73
C ILE A 289 -18.19 4.66 3.59
N ALA A 290 -18.93 3.86 4.37
CA ALA A 290 -18.36 2.81 5.21
C ALA A 290 -17.64 1.71 4.39
N ALA A 291 -18.13 1.39 3.18
CA ALA A 291 -17.42 0.48 2.27
C ALA A 291 -16.12 1.09 1.72
N HIS A 292 -16.10 2.40 1.45
CA HIS A 292 -14.95 3.14 0.94
C HIS A 292 -13.84 3.32 1.98
N GLU A 293 -14.21 3.63 3.23
CA GLU A 293 -13.29 3.70 4.37
C GLU A 293 -12.65 2.33 4.64
N ALA A 294 -13.46 1.26 4.73
CA ALA A 294 -12.97 -0.11 4.93
C ALA A 294 -12.05 -0.58 3.78
N PHE A 295 -12.30 -0.14 2.55
CA PHE A 295 -11.41 -0.36 1.42
C PHE A 295 -10.05 0.35 1.61
N LEU A 296 -10.05 1.64 1.99
CA LEU A 296 -8.83 2.41 2.18
C LEU A 296 -7.96 1.85 3.31
N ASP A 297 -8.55 1.45 4.44
CA ASP A 297 -7.81 0.84 5.56
C ASP A 297 -7.26 -0.55 5.20
N THR A 298 -7.99 -1.32 4.39
CA THR A 298 -7.51 -2.59 3.82
C THR A 298 -6.31 -2.35 2.89
N VAL A 299 -6.38 -1.34 2.01
CA VAL A 299 -5.26 -1.00 1.11
C VAL A 299 -4.07 -0.48 1.90
N ILE A 300 -4.25 0.38 2.91
CA ILE A 300 -3.16 0.93 3.73
C ILE A 300 -2.42 -0.16 4.51
N SER A 301 -3.16 -1.04 5.19
CA SER A 301 -2.55 -2.15 5.96
C SER A 301 -1.83 -3.16 5.06
N ARG A 302 -2.48 -3.60 3.96
CA ARG A 302 -1.89 -4.57 3.03
C ARG A 302 -0.73 -3.98 2.20
N CYS A 303 -0.72 -2.67 1.92
CA CYS A 303 0.43 -1.99 1.29
C CYS A 303 1.61 -1.71 2.24
N LEU A 304 1.57 -2.20 3.50
CA LEU A 304 2.62 -1.97 4.50
C LEU A 304 2.77 -0.49 4.92
N LEU A 305 1.66 0.25 5.04
CA LEU A 305 1.61 1.67 5.38
C LEU A 305 0.99 1.98 6.75
N ASP A 306 0.69 0.93 7.53
CA ASP A 306 0.22 0.98 8.92
C ASP A 306 1.37 1.19 9.95
N ALA A 307 1.07 1.02 11.24
CA ALA A 307 2.03 1.24 12.32
C ALA A 307 2.89 0.01 12.65
N ASP A 308 2.40 -1.21 12.41
CA ASP A 308 3.03 -2.47 12.81
C ASP A 308 3.98 -2.97 11.72
N SER A 309 3.62 -2.78 10.45
CA SER A 309 4.45 -3.11 9.28
C SER A 309 5.62 -2.15 9.03
N ARG A 310 5.81 -1.10 9.86
CA ARG A 310 6.90 -0.12 9.73
C ARG A 310 8.30 -0.75 9.56
N ALA A 311 8.54 -1.89 10.19
CA ALA A 311 9.80 -2.63 10.04
C ALA A 311 9.99 -3.18 8.61
N LEU A 312 8.92 -3.71 7.99
CA LEU A 312 8.92 -4.15 6.60
C LEU A 312 9.05 -2.96 5.63
N LEU A 313 8.33 -1.86 5.89
CA LEU A 313 8.41 -0.65 5.06
C LEU A 313 9.81 -0.04 5.05
N ASN A 314 10.49 -0.02 6.20
CA ASN A 314 11.87 0.48 6.30
C ASN A 314 12.87 -0.40 5.52
N GLN A 315 12.72 -1.72 5.53
CA GLN A 315 13.53 -2.63 4.72
C GLN A 315 13.23 -2.47 3.21
N LEU A 316 11.95 -2.30 2.84
CA LEU A 316 11.55 -2.05 1.45
C LEU A 316 12.10 -0.71 0.93
N ARG A 317 12.16 0.33 1.77
CA ARG A 317 12.87 1.59 1.46
C ARG A 317 14.36 1.36 1.24
N ALA A 318 15.04 0.61 2.11
CA ALA A 318 16.44 0.28 1.92
C ALA A 318 16.70 -0.51 0.62
N VAL A 319 15.77 -1.34 0.15
CA VAL A 319 15.84 -1.95 -1.19
C VAL A 319 15.73 -0.89 -2.30
N PHE A 320 14.84 0.09 -2.17
CA PHE A 320 14.69 1.16 -3.16
C PHE A 320 15.95 2.04 -3.22
N ASP A 321 16.52 2.40 -2.06
CA ASP A 321 17.78 3.14 -1.97
C ASP A 321 18.93 2.36 -2.62
N GLN A 322 18.97 1.03 -2.40
CA GLN A 322 19.98 0.15 -3.00
C GLN A 322 19.86 0.02 -4.53
N ILE A 323 18.66 0.15 -5.09
CA ILE A 323 18.41 0.22 -6.55
C ILE A 323 18.94 1.55 -7.12
N ILE A 324 18.75 2.66 -6.41
CA ILE A 324 19.29 3.97 -6.79
C ILE A 324 20.82 3.98 -6.72
N GLU A 325 21.42 3.37 -5.69
CA GLU A 325 22.88 3.20 -5.60
C GLU A 325 23.43 2.32 -6.74
N LEU A 326 22.70 1.26 -7.13
CA LEU A 326 23.05 0.46 -8.30
C LEU A 326 23.03 1.31 -9.58
N GLN A 327 21.99 2.12 -9.80
CA GLN A 327 21.90 3.00 -10.95
C GLN A 327 23.11 3.93 -11.04
N ASN A 328 23.38 4.69 -9.97
CA ASN A 328 24.49 5.63 -9.90
C ASN A 328 25.86 4.96 -10.12
N THR A 329 26.05 3.78 -9.52
CA THR A 329 27.30 3.00 -9.66
C THR A 329 27.47 2.46 -11.07
N GLN A 330 26.40 1.93 -11.68
CA GLN A 330 26.43 1.43 -13.05
C GLN A 330 26.64 2.55 -14.07
N ASP A 331 26.01 3.71 -13.91
CA ASP A 331 26.22 4.86 -14.79
C ASP A 331 27.66 5.41 -14.69
N ALA A 332 28.27 5.40 -13.50
CA ALA A 332 29.69 5.72 -13.35
C ALA A 332 30.61 4.70 -14.05
N ILE A 333 30.35 3.40 -13.84
CA ILE A 333 31.08 2.28 -14.47
C ILE A 333 30.96 2.32 -16.01
N TYR A 334 29.75 2.52 -16.54
CA TYR A 334 29.51 2.59 -17.98
C TYR A 334 30.08 3.84 -18.62
N ARG A 335 30.04 5.00 -17.95
CA ARG A 335 30.68 6.23 -18.44
C ARG A 335 32.19 6.03 -18.62
N ALA A 336 32.87 5.51 -17.60
CA ALA A 336 34.31 5.21 -17.67
C ALA A 336 34.66 4.21 -18.78
N ALA A 337 33.88 3.13 -18.93
CA ALA A 337 34.11 2.12 -19.96
C ALA A 337 33.80 2.63 -21.39
N LEU A 338 32.79 3.47 -21.57
CA LEU A 338 32.46 4.06 -22.87
C LEU A 338 33.44 5.17 -23.28
N GLU A 339 33.94 5.98 -22.33
CA GLU A 339 35.03 6.91 -22.60
C GLU A 339 36.30 6.18 -23.05
N GLU A 340 36.66 5.08 -22.39
CA GLU A 340 37.82 4.27 -22.76
C GLU A 340 37.65 3.60 -24.12
N LEU A 341 36.48 3.03 -24.41
CA LEU A 341 36.15 2.51 -25.74
C LEU A 341 36.31 3.58 -26.83
N GLN A 342 35.85 4.82 -26.58
CA GLN A 342 36.02 5.93 -27.52
C GLN A 342 37.49 6.33 -27.73
N ARG A 343 38.37 6.17 -26.73
CA ARG A 343 39.82 6.43 -26.90
C ARG A 343 40.46 5.38 -27.81
N ARG A 344 40.17 4.09 -27.56
CA ARG A 344 40.66 2.96 -28.37
C ARG A 344 40.20 3.06 -29.82
N LEU A 345 38.90 3.31 -30.06
CA LEU A 345 38.36 3.53 -31.41
C LEU A 345 39.02 4.71 -32.13
N ARG A 346 39.21 5.87 -31.47
CA ARG A 346 39.93 7.01 -32.06
C ARG A 346 41.41 6.71 -32.35
N PHE A 347 42.03 5.78 -31.64
CA PHE A 347 43.39 5.31 -31.94
C PHE A 347 43.41 4.43 -33.19
N GLU A 348 42.47 3.48 -33.31
CA GLU A 348 42.28 2.66 -34.50
C GLU A 348 41.96 3.51 -35.75
N GLU A 349 41.08 4.51 -35.63
CA GLU A 349 40.76 5.47 -36.71
C GLU A 349 41.99 6.25 -37.21
N ARG A 350 42.79 6.81 -36.30
CA ARG A 350 44.03 7.55 -36.65
C ARG A 350 45.08 6.65 -37.28
N ARG A 351 45.18 5.40 -36.82
CA ARG A 351 46.05 4.38 -37.41
C ARG A 351 45.64 4.10 -38.86
N GLN A 352 44.35 3.83 -39.11
CA GLN A 352 43.83 3.57 -40.46
C GLN A 352 44.00 4.78 -41.38
N GLN A 353 43.83 6.01 -40.88
CA GLN A 353 44.09 7.24 -41.64
C GLN A 353 45.56 7.34 -42.08
N ARG A 354 46.52 7.15 -41.17
CA ARG A 354 47.95 7.17 -41.51
C ARG A 354 48.35 6.06 -42.47
N GLU A 355 47.82 4.84 -42.29
CA GLU A 355 48.03 3.71 -43.20
C GLU A 355 47.47 4.03 -44.61
N ALA A 356 46.32 4.70 -44.72
CA ALA A 356 45.74 5.17 -45.98
C ALA A 356 46.51 6.34 -46.62
N GLU A 357 47.16 7.20 -45.83
CA GLU A 357 48.12 8.22 -46.28
C GLU A 357 49.48 7.65 -46.72
N GLY A 358 49.68 6.33 -46.65
CA GLY A 358 50.93 5.66 -47.01
C GLY A 358 52.05 5.82 -45.97
N GLN A 359 51.71 6.26 -44.76
CA GLN A 359 52.63 6.40 -43.64
C GLN A 359 52.59 5.14 -42.75
N TRP A 360 53.61 4.93 -41.91
CA TRP A 360 53.53 3.90 -40.87
C TRP A 360 52.47 4.30 -39.83
N GLY A 361 51.47 3.44 -39.64
CA GLY A 361 50.24 3.78 -38.91
C GLY A 361 50.43 4.27 -37.48
N VAL A 362 51.42 3.74 -36.77
CA VAL A 362 51.69 4.01 -35.35
C VAL A 362 53.21 4.03 -35.12
N THR A 363 53.71 4.94 -34.29
CA THR A 363 55.09 4.89 -33.78
C THR A 363 55.18 4.03 -32.51
N ALA A 364 56.31 3.36 -32.27
CA ALA A 364 56.49 2.50 -31.09
C ALA A 364 56.24 3.23 -29.74
N ALA A 365 56.43 4.55 -29.70
CA ALA A 365 56.12 5.37 -28.53
C ALA A 365 54.62 5.59 -28.33
N GLU A 366 53.84 5.75 -29.41
CA GLU A 366 52.37 5.83 -29.36
C GLU A 366 51.76 4.46 -29.00
N GLU A 367 52.35 3.37 -29.50
CA GLU A 367 51.92 1.99 -29.20
C GLU A 367 52.15 1.62 -27.73
N GLU A 368 53.32 1.91 -27.15
CA GLU A 368 53.53 1.64 -25.72
C GLU A 368 52.71 2.57 -24.82
N GLN A 369 52.42 3.81 -25.26
CA GLN A 369 51.46 4.67 -24.57
C GLN A 369 50.02 4.14 -24.61
N GLU A 370 49.61 3.45 -25.68
CA GLU A 370 48.30 2.77 -25.74
C GLU A 370 48.30 1.53 -24.84
N ASN A 371 49.32 0.67 -24.94
CA ASN A 371 49.49 -0.51 -24.09
C ASN A 371 49.45 -0.14 -22.59
N GLN A 372 50.11 0.94 -22.20
CA GLN A 372 50.13 1.41 -20.82
C GLN A 372 48.74 1.87 -20.35
N ARG A 373 47.99 2.63 -21.15
CA ARG A 373 46.61 3.05 -20.83
C ARG A 373 45.65 1.86 -20.76
N VAL A 374 45.82 0.87 -21.63
CA VAL A 374 45.04 -0.39 -21.58
C VAL A 374 45.32 -1.16 -20.28
N ARG A 375 46.59 -1.26 -19.83
CA ARG A 375 46.96 -1.85 -18.53
C ARG A 375 46.35 -1.08 -17.35
N GLU A 376 46.43 0.24 -17.34
CA GLU A 376 45.84 1.09 -16.29
C GLU A 376 44.31 0.90 -16.20
N PHE A 377 43.62 0.74 -17.33
CA PHE A 377 42.20 0.37 -17.34
C PHE A 377 41.97 -1.04 -16.80
N GLN A 378 42.76 -2.03 -17.20
CA GLN A 378 42.67 -3.41 -16.69
C GLN A 378 42.87 -3.48 -15.16
N GLU A 379 43.83 -2.72 -14.61
CA GLU A 379 44.05 -2.62 -13.16
C GLU A 379 42.88 -1.98 -12.41
N SER A 380 42.08 -1.14 -13.08
CA SER A 380 40.85 -0.57 -12.51
C SER A 380 39.70 -1.58 -12.41
N ILE A 381 39.62 -2.58 -13.30
CA ILE A 381 38.48 -3.53 -13.38
C ILE A 381 38.23 -4.28 -12.06
N PRO A 382 39.24 -4.84 -11.36
CA PRO A 382 39.06 -5.47 -10.05
C PRO A 382 38.42 -4.56 -8.99
N ARG A 383 38.64 -3.24 -9.05
CA ARG A 383 38.00 -2.27 -8.15
C ARG A 383 36.50 -2.16 -8.46
N LEU A 384 36.12 -2.05 -9.73
CA LEU A 384 34.72 -2.00 -10.17
C LEU A 384 33.96 -3.29 -9.81
N CYS A 385 34.56 -4.46 -10.07
CA CYS A 385 34.03 -5.76 -9.64
C CYS A 385 33.90 -5.88 -8.10
N SER A 386 34.73 -5.19 -7.33
CA SER A 386 34.65 -5.20 -5.86
C SER A 386 33.55 -4.27 -5.34
N GLN A 387 33.36 -3.11 -5.95
CA GLN A 387 32.21 -2.23 -5.66
C GLN A 387 30.88 -2.95 -5.94
N LEU A 388 30.73 -3.58 -7.12
CA LEU A 388 29.52 -4.33 -7.45
C LEU A 388 29.24 -5.49 -6.48
N ARG A 389 30.27 -6.23 -6.06
CA ARG A 389 30.12 -7.32 -5.07
C ARG A 389 29.68 -6.81 -3.69
N LEU A 390 30.14 -5.63 -3.27
CA LEU A 390 29.65 -5.00 -2.03
C LEU A 390 28.16 -4.66 -2.14
N LEU A 391 27.71 -4.04 -3.25
CA LEU A 391 26.29 -3.77 -3.51
C LEU A 391 25.45 -5.07 -3.50
N THR A 392 25.95 -6.16 -4.10
CA THR A 392 25.29 -7.48 -4.04
C THR A 392 25.16 -7.97 -2.59
N HIS A 393 26.19 -7.85 -1.76
CA HIS A 393 26.15 -8.30 -0.37
C HIS A 393 25.21 -7.46 0.50
N PHE A 394 25.20 -6.12 0.34
CA PHE A 394 24.24 -5.26 1.04
C PHE A 394 22.80 -5.56 0.63
N TYR A 395 22.52 -5.61 -0.68
CA TYR A 395 21.21 -5.97 -1.22
C TYR A 395 20.71 -7.33 -0.68
N GLN A 396 21.54 -8.37 -0.74
CA GLN A 396 21.17 -9.71 -0.27
C GLN A 396 20.91 -9.76 1.24
N GLY A 397 21.67 -8.99 2.04
CA GLY A 397 21.41 -8.85 3.48
C GLY A 397 20.07 -8.18 3.79
N ILE A 398 19.74 -7.09 3.08
CA ILE A 398 18.45 -6.39 3.21
C ILE A 398 17.29 -7.33 2.82
N VAL A 399 17.39 -8.02 1.69
CA VAL A 399 16.34 -8.97 1.24
C VAL A 399 16.20 -10.15 2.21
N GLN A 400 17.29 -10.69 2.76
CA GLN A 400 17.22 -11.71 3.80
C GLN A 400 16.51 -11.21 5.07
N GLN A 401 16.79 -9.99 5.52
CA GLN A 401 16.11 -9.40 6.67
C GLN A 401 14.61 -9.16 6.39
N PHE A 402 14.26 -8.68 5.19
CA PHE A 402 12.88 -8.51 4.75
C PHE A 402 12.11 -9.84 4.70
N LEU A 403 12.70 -10.90 4.12
CA LEU A 403 12.12 -12.25 4.09
C LEU A 403 11.89 -12.80 5.50
N VAL A 404 12.86 -12.65 6.42
CA VAL A 404 12.67 -13.08 7.82
C VAL A 404 11.48 -12.36 8.46
N LEU A 405 11.37 -11.04 8.29
CA LEU A 405 10.23 -10.26 8.80
C LEU A 405 8.89 -10.73 8.20
N LEU A 406 8.83 -11.00 6.90
CA LEU A 406 7.63 -11.55 6.24
C LEU A 406 7.25 -12.92 6.82
N THR A 407 8.21 -13.84 7.04
CA THR A 407 7.90 -15.15 7.65
C THR A 407 7.38 -15.05 9.09
N THR A 408 7.75 -13.99 9.82
CA THR A 408 7.24 -13.72 11.17
C THR A 408 5.90 -12.97 11.21
N SER A 409 5.42 -12.47 10.07
CA SER A 409 4.15 -11.72 10.01
C SER A 409 2.93 -12.63 10.26
N PRO A 410 1.85 -12.13 10.89
CA PRO A 410 0.66 -12.92 11.15
C PRO A 410 -0.15 -13.19 9.87
N ASP A 411 -0.14 -12.25 8.92
CA ASP A 411 -0.90 -12.34 7.68
C ASP A 411 -0.44 -13.50 6.78
N GLU A 412 -1.38 -14.14 6.11
CA GLU A 412 -1.12 -15.24 5.19
C GLU A 412 -0.64 -14.75 3.83
N SER A 413 -1.11 -13.58 3.37
CA SER A 413 -0.68 -13.01 2.08
C SER A 413 0.81 -12.65 2.09
N LEU A 414 1.31 -12.05 3.18
CA LEU A 414 2.73 -11.72 3.39
C LEU A 414 3.61 -12.97 3.55
N ARG A 415 3.10 -14.03 4.19
CA ARG A 415 3.79 -15.33 4.25
C ARG A 415 3.86 -16.02 2.89
N PHE A 416 2.82 -15.91 2.04
CA PHE A 416 2.85 -16.40 0.67
C PHE A 416 3.74 -15.55 -0.27
N LEU A 417 3.79 -14.23 -0.07
CA LEU A 417 4.76 -13.33 -0.71
C LEU A 417 6.21 -13.75 -0.40
N SER A 418 6.52 -14.10 0.86
CA SER A 418 7.84 -14.62 1.21
C SER A 418 8.20 -15.91 0.48
N PHE A 419 7.23 -16.77 0.15
CA PHE A 419 7.47 -17.99 -0.62
C PHE A 419 7.73 -17.69 -2.11
N ARG A 420 7.01 -16.72 -2.70
CA ARG A 420 7.25 -16.30 -4.10
C ARG A 420 8.60 -15.61 -4.28
N LEU A 421 8.99 -14.74 -3.35
CA LEU A 421 10.25 -14.01 -3.39
C LEU A 421 11.50 -14.91 -3.26
N ASP A 422 11.35 -16.10 -2.69
CA ASP A 422 12.42 -17.11 -2.58
C ASP A 422 12.00 -18.48 -3.14
N PHE A 423 11.23 -18.49 -4.23
CA PHE A 423 10.74 -19.72 -4.87
C PHE A 423 11.88 -20.68 -5.29
N ASN A 424 13.06 -20.12 -5.60
CA ASN A 424 14.26 -20.86 -5.99
C ASN A 424 15.15 -21.28 -4.79
N GLU A 425 14.73 -21.00 -3.55
CA GLU A 425 15.51 -21.16 -2.31
C GLU A 425 16.90 -20.48 -2.30
N HIS A 426 17.10 -19.47 -3.16
CA HIS A 426 18.35 -18.74 -3.33
C HIS A 426 18.80 -18.05 -2.03
N TYR A 427 17.86 -17.51 -1.26
CA TYR A 427 18.14 -16.86 0.02
C TYR A 427 18.11 -17.86 1.19
N ARG A 428 17.17 -18.82 1.19
CA ARG A 428 17.01 -19.92 2.18
C ARG A 428 18.17 -20.92 2.21
N ALA A 429 18.89 -21.08 1.11
CA ALA A 429 20.16 -21.80 1.08
C ALA A 429 21.23 -21.12 1.97
N ARG A 430 21.19 -19.79 2.06
CA ARG A 430 22.21 -18.95 2.73
C ARG A 430 21.84 -18.54 4.16
N GLU A 431 20.56 -18.30 4.45
CA GLU A 431 20.08 -17.85 5.76
C GLU A 431 19.30 -18.98 6.50
N PRO A 432 19.85 -19.58 7.57
CA PRO A 432 19.19 -20.67 8.30
C PRO A 432 17.82 -20.31 8.90
N ARG A 433 17.55 -19.04 9.23
CA ARG A 433 16.27 -18.61 9.80
C ARG A 433 15.09 -18.77 8.83
N LEU A 434 15.34 -18.69 7.51
CA LEU A 434 14.33 -18.95 6.47
C LEU A 434 13.95 -20.44 6.33
N ARG A 435 14.55 -21.33 7.12
CA ARG A 435 14.25 -22.77 7.07
C ARG A 435 12.96 -23.17 7.82
N VAL A 436 12.36 -22.27 8.62
CA VAL A 436 11.10 -22.51 9.35
C VAL A 436 9.95 -22.77 8.37
N SER A 437 9.68 -24.05 8.11
CA SER A 437 8.70 -24.48 7.12
C SER A 437 7.27 -24.39 7.65
N LEU A 438 6.42 -23.64 6.93
CA LEU A 438 4.99 -23.47 7.26
C LEU A 438 4.21 -24.80 7.35
N GLY A 439 4.66 -25.84 6.64
CA GLY A 439 4.09 -27.20 6.73
C GLY A 439 4.25 -27.89 8.09
N ALA A 440 5.13 -27.42 8.99
CA ALA A 440 5.40 -28.08 10.28
C ALA A 440 4.28 -27.92 11.32
N ARG A 441 3.41 -26.90 11.20
CA ARG A 441 2.37 -26.61 12.21
C ARG A 441 1.03 -27.32 11.99
N GLY A 442 0.82 -27.97 10.84
CA GLY A 442 -0.46 -28.61 10.50
C GLY A 442 -0.62 -30.08 10.90
N ARG A 443 0.48 -30.81 11.14
CA ARG A 443 0.43 -32.26 11.36
C ARG A 443 0.14 -32.61 12.83
N ARG A 444 -1.14 -32.56 13.22
CA ARG A 444 -1.63 -33.08 14.51
C ARG A 444 -1.12 -34.50 14.76
N SER A 445 -0.69 -34.76 16.00
CA SER A 445 -0.22 -36.06 16.48
C SER A 445 -1.38 -37.04 16.68
N SER A 446 -1.75 -37.78 15.62
CA SER A 446 -2.71 -38.89 15.69
C SER A 446 -2.03 -40.20 16.14
N HIS A 447 -1.47 -40.21 17.35
CA HIS A 447 -0.88 -41.41 17.97
C HIS A 447 -1.03 -41.37 19.50
N THR A 448 -2.21 -41.77 19.96
CA THR A 448 -2.49 -42.84 20.96
C THR A 448 -3.99 -42.89 21.17
#